data_AF-A0AAW9HCS5-F1
#
_entry.id   AF-A0AAW9HCS5-F1
#
_cell.length_a   1.000
_cell.length_b   1.000
_cell.length_c   1.000
_cell.angle_alpha   90.00
_cell.angle_beta   90.00
_cell.angle_gamma   90.00
#
_symmetry.space_group_name_H-M   'P 1'
#
loop_
_entity.id
_entity.type
_entity.pdbx_description
1 polymer ?
#
loop_
_entity_poly.entity_id
_entity_poly.type
_entity_poly.pdbx_seq_one_letter_code
_entity_poly.pdbx_strand_id
1 'polypeptide(L)'
;MRSYLEENFILKGQKEAIVQIFEKSPGPRTRDDLVAVIKSGPRGHAAFYINQLMLENHLVRIDASHYDVISIAFADQSVSLIMERAAIVLHRAKRPVEIGVMAEECNTRLHLEFPKAWYLLLLSYFYKRYNKTWNYFHNLVSEAPLNGLSLSSLAKSVLEKYSNENAVFASLSEQILAVETA
;
A
#
# COMPACT_ATOMS: atom_id res chain seq x y z
N MET A 1 -1.64 24.00 -23.67
CA MET A 1 -0.94 22.80 -24.18
C MET A 1 0.58 22.85 -23.94
N ARG A 2 1.28 23.99 -24.10
CA ARG A 2 2.70 24.13 -23.70
C ARG A 2 2.97 23.92 -22.20
N SER A 3 2.13 24.46 -21.31
CA SER A 3 2.32 24.33 -19.84
C SER A 3 2.25 22.89 -19.34
N TYR A 4 1.35 22.07 -19.88
CA TYR A 4 1.17 20.68 -19.44
C TYR A 4 2.37 19.77 -19.79
N LEU A 5 3.02 20.01 -20.92
CA LEU A 5 4.21 19.26 -21.34
C LEU A 5 5.42 19.62 -20.48
N GLU A 6 5.56 20.90 -20.15
CA GLU A 6 6.61 21.40 -19.26
C GLU A 6 6.44 20.86 -17.82
N GLU A 7 5.21 20.89 -17.29
CA GLU A 7 4.90 20.34 -15.95
C GLU A 7 5.19 18.83 -15.86
N ASN A 8 4.80 18.05 -16.86
CA ASN A 8 5.10 16.62 -16.91
C ASN A 8 6.59 16.31 -17.05
N PHE A 9 7.32 17.12 -17.84
CA PHE A 9 8.77 16.97 -17.98
C PHE A 9 9.48 17.26 -16.65
N ILE A 10 9.10 18.32 -15.95
CA ILE A 10 9.61 18.65 -14.61
C ILE A 10 9.28 17.51 -13.65
N LEU A 11 8.03 17.02 -13.65
CA LEU A 11 7.60 15.93 -12.79
C LEU A 11 8.47 14.69 -12.95
N LYS A 12 8.68 14.26 -14.20
CA LYS A 12 9.50 13.10 -14.53
C LYS A 12 10.95 13.29 -14.07
N GLY A 13 11.53 14.46 -14.33
CA GLY A 13 12.90 14.77 -13.92
C GLY A 13 13.10 14.78 -12.40
N GLN A 14 12.13 15.25 -11.61
CA GLN A 14 12.24 15.20 -10.14
C GLN A 14 12.12 13.77 -9.61
N LYS A 15 11.22 12.95 -10.16
CA LYS A 15 11.09 11.53 -9.80
C LYS A 15 12.37 10.75 -10.10
N GLU A 16 12.95 10.96 -11.28
CA GLU A 16 14.24 10.35 -11.67
C GLU A 16 15.38 10.79 -10.75
N ALA A 17 15.45 12.08 -10.40
CA ALA A 17 16.47 12.59 -9.48
C ALA A 17 16.40 11.92 -8.10
N ILE A 18 15.19 11.66 -7.58
CA ILE A 18 14.99 10.93 -6.32
C ILE A 18 15.48 9.49 -6.44
N VAL A 19 15.12 8.77 -7.52
CA VAL A 19 15.53 7.36 -7.67
C VAL A 19 17.05 7.23 -7.82
N GLN A 20 17.70 8.14 -8.55
CA GLN A 20 19.15 8.11 -8.79
C GLN A 20 20.00 8.23 -7.51
N ILE A 21 19.47 8.78 -6.41
CA ILE A 21 20.24 8.84 -5.16
C ILE A 21 20.48 7.44 -4.59
N PHE A 22 19.49 6.54 -4.75
CA PHE A 22 19.56 5.17 -4.26
C PHE A 22 20.52 4.33 -5.11
N GLU A 23 20.64 4.63 -6.41
CA GLU A 23 21.64 4.02 -7.29
C GLU A 23 23.07 4.43 -6.88
N LYS A 24 23.28 5.70 -6.53
CA LYS A 24 24.60 6.23 -6.14
C LYS A 24 25.04 5.76 -4.77
N SER A 25 24.09 5.65 -3.85
CA SER A 25 24.36 5.21 -2.47
C SER A 25 23.14 4.43 -1.98
N PRO A 26 23.18 3.09 -2.15
CA PRO A 26 22.12 2.18 -1.74
C PRO A 26 21.77 2.30 -0.26
N GLY A 27 20.49 2.18 0.05
CA GLY A 27 19.97 2.09 1.40
C GLY A 27 18.98 3.20 1.77
N PRO A 28 18.40 3.12 2.98
CA PRO A 28 17.28 3.95 3.37
C PRO A 28 17.60 5.43 3.46
N ARG A 29 16.61 6.27 3.10
CA ARG A 29 16.71 7.73 3.06
C ARG A 29 15.57 8.39 3.80
N THR A 30 15.89 9.44 4.55
CA THR A 30 14.88 10.26 5.20
C THR A 30 14.14 11.12 4.18
N ARG A 31 12.97 11.63 4.57
CA ARG A 31 12.27 12.63 3.73
C ARG A 31 13.16 13.84 3.41
N ASP A 32 14.00 14.28 4.33
CA ASP A 32 14.85 15.45 4.14
C ASP A 32 15.98 15.18 3.14
N ASP A 33 16.53 13.96 3.13
CA ASP A 33 17.47 13.52 2.08
C ASP A 33 16.81 13.59 0.69
N LEU A 34 15.55 13.14 0.59
CA LEU A 34 14.79 13.16 -0.67
C LEU A 34 14.43 14.59 -1.09
N VAL A 35 14.15 15.49 -0.13
CA VAL A 35 13.88 16.91 -0.41
C VAL A 35 15.13 17.60 -0.95
N ALA A 36 16.31 17.28 -0.43
CA ALA A 36 17.57 17.94 -0.80
C ALA A 36 17.94 17.78 -2.28
N VAL A 37 17.42 16.75 -2.96
CA VAL A 37 17.67 16.52 -4.40
C VAL A 37 16.61 17.13 -5.32
N ILE A 38 15.49 17.59 -4.77
CA ILE A 38 14.42 18.22 -5.54
C ILE A 38 14.77 19.69 -5.77
N LYS A 39 14.90 20.09 -7.04
CA LYS A 39 15.34 21.45 -7.41
C LYS A 39 14.25 22.53 -7.30
N SER A 40 13.03 22.20 -6.87
CA SER A 40 11.87 23.08 -6.93
C SER A 40 11.12 23.24 -5.60
N GLY A 41 11.19 24.45 -5.02
CA GLY A 41 10.12 25.02 -4.19
C GLY A 41 9.84 24.38 -2.82
N PRO A 42 8.88 24.95 -2.06
CA PRO A 42 8.71 24.68 -0.62
C PRO A 42 8.44 23.21 -0.29
N ARG A 43 8.80 22.79 0.93
CA ARG A 43 8.78 21.41 1.49
C ARG A 43 7.52 20.56 1.16
N GLY A 44 6.39 21.19 0.86
CA GLY A 44 5.14 20.51 0.47
C GLY A 44 5.21 19.72 -0.84
N HIS A 45 6.10 20.09 -1.77
CA HIS A 45 6.21 19.39 -3.07
C HIS A 45 6.88 18.01 -2.95
N ALA A 46 7.83 17.82 -2.03
CA ALA A 46 8.53 16.55 -1.86
C ALA A 46 7.59 15.42 -1.44
N ALA A 47 6.66 15.69 -0.52
CA ALA A 47 5.66 14.72 -0.11
C ALA A 47 4.81 14.23 -1.29
N PHE A 48 4.48 15.12 -2.22
CA PHE A 48 3.76 14.76 -3.44
C PHE A 48 4.59 13.80 -4.32
N TYR A 49 5.86 14.10 -4.60
CA TYR A 49 6.72 13.23 -5.40
C TYR A 49 6.96 11.87 -4.75
N ILE A 50 7.21 11.84 -3.45
CA ILE A 50 7.41 10.60 -2.68
C ILE A 50 6.14 9.74 -2.73
N ASN A 51 4.97 10.34 -2.51
CA ASN A 51 3.70 9.61 -2.58
C ASN A 51 3.46 9.04 -3.99
N GLN A 52 3.77 9.81 -5.04
CA GLN A 52 3.68 9.32 -6.42
C GLN A 52 4.62 8.14 -6.68
N LEU A 53 5.87 8.23 -6.24
CA LEU A 53 6.84 7.13 -6.37
C LEU A 53 6.41 5.89 -5.57
N MET A 54 5.75 6.05 -4.43
CA MET A 54 5.17 4.92 -3.69
C MET A 54 3.98 4.29 -4.43
N LEU A 55 3.10 5.10 -5.03
CA LEU A 55 1.97 4.62 -5.85
C LEU A 55 2.45 3.89 -7.11
N GLU A 56 3.57 4.32 -7.67
CA GLU A 56 4.21 3.72 -8.85
C GLU A 56 5.13 2.54 -8.52
N ASN A 57 5.18 2.11 -7.25
CA ASN A 57 6.02 1.02 -6.77
C ASN A 57 7.53 1.25 -7.03
N HIS A 58 7.98 2.50 -6.96
CA HIS A 58 9.40 2.84 -7.00
C HIS A 58 10.01 2.97 -5.61
N LEU A 59 9.23 3.47 -4.64
CA LEU A 59 9.66 3.63 -3.25
C LEU A 59 8.75 2.88 -2.28
N VAL A 60 9.36 2.39 -1.20
CA VAL A 60 8.72 1.75 -0.05
C VAL A 60 9.04 2.57 1.18
N ARG A 61 8.03 2.86 1.99
CA ARG A 61 8.25 3.41 3.33
C ARG A 61 8.59 2.26 4.27
N ILE A 62 9.82 2.24 4.79
CA ILE A 62 10.29 1.15 5.66
C ILE A 62 10.03 1.42 7.14
N ASP A 63 9.94 2.70 7.55
CA ASP A 63 9.57 3.13 8.89
C ASP A 63 8.91 4.53 8.91
N ALA A 64 8.81 5.16 10.08
CA ALA A 64 8.17 6.47 10.23
C ALA A 64 8.89 7.61 9.46
N SER A 65 10.18 7.50 9.19
CA SER A 65 11.00 8.55 8.59
C SER A 65 11.71 8.15 7.31
N HIS A 66 11.90 6.85 7.07
CA HIS A 66 12.76 6.34 6.00
C HIS A 66 12.00 5.68 4.85
N TYR A 67 12.59 5.83 3.66
CA TYR A 67 12.15 5.28 2.40
C TYR A 67 13.30 4.56 1.72
N ASP A 68 13.00 3.50 0.98
CA ASP A 68 13.97 2.78 0.16
C ASP A 68 13.35 2.33 -1.15
N VAL A 69 14.16 1.94 -2.12
CA VAL A 69 13.70 1.35 -3.38
C VAL A 69 13.32 -0.12 -3.17
N ILE A 70 12.34 -0.62 -3.94
CA ILE A 70 11.81 -1.98 -3.80
C ILE A 70 12.90 -3.07 -3.83
N SER A 71 13.91 -2.91 -4.70
CA SER A 71 14.99 -3.88 -4.85
C SER A 71 15.83 -4.06 -3.58
N ILE A 72 15.85 -3.07 -2.69
CA ILE A 72 16.60 -3.08 -1.43
C ILE A 72 15.65 -3.35 -0.26
N ALA A 73 14.50 -2.67 -0.22
CA ALA A 73 13.53 -2.70 0.88
C ALA A 73 13.05 -4.12 1.25
N PHE A 74 13.09 -5.05 0.29
CA PHE A 74 12.64 -6.43 0.47
C PHE A 74 13.77 -7.46 0.35
N ALA A 75 15.01 -7.05 0.08
CA ALA A 75 16.11 -7.94 -0.29
C ALA A 75 16.44 -8.97 0.80
N ASP A 76 16.43 -8.53 2.06
CA ASP A 76 16.83 -9.35 3.21
C ASP A 76 15.67 -10.13 3.83
N GLN A 77 14.47 -10.06 3.23
CA GLN A 77 13.27 -10.65 3.80
C GLN A 77 12.82 -11.90 3.04
N SER A 78 12.32 -12.89 3.79
CA SER A 78 11.69 -14.07 3.19
C SER A 78 10.30 -13.71 2.64
N VAL A 79 10.28 -13.10 1.45
CA VAL A 79 9.04 -12.70 0.77
C VAL A 79 8.10 -13.88 0.60
N SER A 80 8.61 -15.08 0.31
CA SER A 80 7.79 -16.28 0.15
C SER A 80 7.03 -16.63 1.43
N LEU A 81 7.70 -16.58 2.58
CA LEU A 81 7.07 -16.88 3.87
C LEU A 81 6.03 -15.82 4.23
N ILE A 82 6.31 -14.55 3.98
CA ILE A 82 5.35 -13.44 4.20
C ILE A 82 4.10 -13.64 3.33
N MET A 83 4.28 -13.96 2.04
CA MET A 83 3.18 -14.24 1.11
C MET A 83 2.34 -15.44 1.55
N GLU A 84 2.97 -16.50 2.06
CA GLU A 84 2.29 -17.66 2.62
C GLU A 84 1.46 -17.30 3.85
N ARG A 85 2.03 -16.57 4.81
CA ARG A 85 1.30 -16.13 6.01
C ARG A 85 0.10 -15.26 5.65
N ALA A 86 0.28 -14.30 4.75
CA ALA A 86 -0.81 -13.44 4.28
C ALA A 86 -1.92 -14.25 3.59
N ALA A 87 -1.57 -15.27 2.79
CA ALA A 87 -2.55 -16.16 2.17
C ALA A 87 -3.36 -16.94 3.21
N ILE A 88 -2.71 -17.47 4.26
CA ILE A 88 -3.40 -18.19 5.34
C ILE A 88 -4.39 -17.27 6.06
N VAL A 89 -4.00 -16.03 6.36
CA VAL A 89 -4.89 -15.04 7.00
C VAL A 89 -6.10 -14.78 6.14
N LEU A 90 -5.88 -14.50 4.85
CA LEU A 90 -6.93 -14.12 3.93
C LEU A 90 -7.93 -15.25 3.69
N HIS A 91 -7.41 -16.47 3.46
CA HIS A 91 -8.22 -17.66 3.24
C HIS A 91 -9.10 -17.99 4.47
N ARG A 92 -8.56 -17.85 5.68
CA ARG A 92 -9.31 -18.09 6.93
C ARG A 92 -10.38 -17.04 7.17
N ALA A 93 -10.11 -15.78 6.82
CA ALA A 93 -11.04 -14.68 7.07
C ALA A 93 -12.31 -14.79 6.23
N LYS A 94 -12.24 -15.35 5.02
CA LYS A 94 -13.35 -15.45 4.05
C LYS A 94 -14.04 -14.10 3.76
N ARG A 95 -13.31 -13.01 3.96
CA ARG A 95 -13.76 -11.63 3.77
C ARG A 95 -12.55 -10.73 3.49
N PRO A 96 -12.75 -9.53 2.96
CA PRO A 96 -11.69 -8.52 2.87
C PRO A 96 -11.02 -8.30 4.22
N VAL A 97 -9.68 -8.29 4.20
CA VAL A 97 -8.83 -8.13 5.38
C VAL A 97 -8.07 -6.82 5.27
N GLU A 98 -7.99 -6.10 6.39
CA GLU A 98 -7.08 -4.97 6.48
C GLU A 98 -5.62 -5.42 6.50
N ILE A 99 -4.76 -4.75 5.73
CA ILE A 99 -3.31 -5.03 5.73
C ILE A 99 -2.69 -4.93 7.13
N GLY A 100 -3.28 -4.13 8.04
CA GLY A 100 -2.82 -4.06 9.43
C GLY A 100 -2.84 -5.41 10.14
N VAL A 101 -3.86 -6.24 9.86
CA VAL A 101 -3.98 -7.60 10.41
C VAL A 101 -2.88 -8.52 9.86
N MET A 102 -2.54 -8.36 8.57
CA MET A 102 -1.44 -9.12 7.96
C MET A 102 -0.08 -8.70 8.53
N ALA A 103 0.11 -7.40 8.73
CA ALA A 103 1.32 -6.86 9.34
C ALA A 103 1.50 -7.38 10.77
N GLU A 104 0.45 -7.37 11.58
CA GLU A 104 0.48 -7.90 12.95
C GLU A 104 0.82 -9.40 12.98
N GLU A 105 0.16 -10.20 12.14
CA GLU A 105 0.42 -11.64 12.03
C GLU A 105 1.88 -11.91 11.61
N CYS A 106 2.38 -11.21 10.59
CA CYS A 106 3.73 -11.43 10.09
C CYS A 106 4.79 -10.93 11.08
N ASN A 107 4.63 -9.73 11.65
CA ASN A 107 5.53 -9.19 12.66
C ASN A 107 5.64 -10.13 13.86
N THR A 108 4.50 -10.62 14.36
CA THR A 108 4.46 -11.51 15.52
C THR A 108 5.10 -12.87 15.23
N ARG A 109 4.75 -13.52 14.11
CA ARG A 109 5.19 -14.89 13.83
C ARG A 109 6.58 -15.00 13.23
N LEU A 110 7.00 -13.97 12.50
CA LEU A 110 8.27 -13.96 11.78
C LEU A 110 9.33 -13.08 12.47
N HIS A 111 8.99 -12.51 13.65
CA HIS A 111 9.86 -11.60 14.40
C HIS A 111 10.33 -10.40 13.55
N LEU A 112 9.39 -9.80 12.83
CA LEU A 112 9.60 -8.61 12.01
C LEU A 112 8.97 -7.39 12.69
N GLU A 113 9.35 -6.18 12.27
CA GLU A 113 8.87 -4.93 12.87
C GLU A 113 8.54 -3.87 11.79
N PHE A 114 8.02 -4.29 10.64
CA PHE A 114 7.72 -3.38 9.55
C PHE A 114 6.33 -2.73 9.69
N PRO A 115 6.16 -1.49 9.18
CA PRO A 115 4.88 -0.79 9.22
C PRO A 115 3.88 -1.37 8.21
N LYS A 116 2.58 -1.16 8.46
CA LYS A 116 1.47 -1.56 7.55
C LYS A 116 1.70 -1.17 6.08
N ALA A 117 2.26 0.01 5.83
CA ALA A 117 2.54 0.50 4.48
C ALA A 117 3.56 -0.37 3.74
N TRP A 118 4.57 -0.90 4.45
CA TRP A 118 5.57 -1.81 3.90
C TRP A 118 4.92 -3.11 3.44
N TYR A 119 4.05 -3.70 4.27
CA TYR A 119 3.30 -4.91 3.93
C TYR A 119 2.33 -4.68 2.77
N LEU A 120 1.59 -3.56 2.75
CA LEU A 120 0.68 -3.24 1.64
C LEU A 120 1.42 -3.26 0.31
N LEU A 121 2.59 -2.64 0.27
CA LEU A 121 3.38 -2.54 -0.94
C LEU A 121 4.01 -3.90 -1.30
N LEU A 122 4.58 -4.63 -0.34
CA LEU A 122 5.14 -5.96 -0.57
C LEU A 122 4.10 -6.89 -1.19
N LEU A 123 2.93 -7.01 -0.56
CA LEU A 123 1.88 -7.92 -1.00
C LEU A 123 1.33 -7.50 -2.37
N SER A 124 1.05 -6.21 -2.57
CA SER A 124 0.52 -5.71 -3.85
C SER A 124 1.54 -5.75 -4.99
N TYR A 125 2.83 -5.74 -4.69
CA TYR A 125 3.90 -5.92 -5.68
C TYR A 125 4.10 -7.39 -6.05
N PHE A 126 4.08 -8.32 -5.08
CA PHE A 126 4.45 -9.71 -5.31
C PHE A 126 3.30 -10.68 -5.57
N TYR A 127 2.03 -10.33 -5.31
CA TYR A 127 0.92 -11.30 -5.37
C TYR A 127 0.84 -12.09 -6.68
N LYS A 128 1.01 -11.44 -7.84
CA LYS A 128 1.01 -12.11 -9.15
C LYS A 128 2.15 -13.12 -9.29
N ARG A 129 3.35 -12.77 -8.80
CA ARG A 129 4.54 -13.65 -8.84
C ARG A 129 4.34 -14.92 -8.02
N TYR A 130 3.46 -14.88 -7.02
CA TYR A 130 3.10 -16.03 -6.19
C TYR A 130 1.75 -16.66 -6.59
N ASN A 131 1.31 -16.47 -7.84
CA ASN A 131 0.08 -17.04 -8.40
C ASN A 131 -1.18 -16.74 -7.57
N LYS A 132 -1.26 -15.54 -6.99
CA LYS A 132 -2.43 -15.06 -6.26
C LYS A 132 -3.28 -14.15 -7.15
N THR A 133 -4.59 -14.18 -6.93
CA THR A 133 -5.59 -13.33 -7.61
C THR A 133 -6.18 -12.32 -6.63
N TRP A 134 -5.34 -11.74 -5.77
CA TRP A 134 -5.79 -10.83 -4.73
C TRP A 134 -6.25 -9.48 -5.30
N ASN A 135 -7.32 -8.97 -4.71
CA ASN A 135 -7.96 -7.72 -5.05
C ASN A 135 -7.69 -6.71 -3.94
N TYR A 136 -7.25 -5.50 -4.31
CA TYR A 136 -6.88 -4.46 -3.36
C TYR A 136 -7.80 -3.26 -3.48
N PHE A 137 -8.15 -2.67 -2.35
CA PHE A 137 -8.85 -1.38 -2.29
C PHE A 137 -8.38 -0.59 -1.06
N HIS A 138 -7.68 0.51 -1.28
CA HIS A 138 -6.93 1.22 -0.24
C HIS A 138 -6.05 0.27 0.61
N ASN A 139 -6.41 0.05 1.87
CA ASN A 139 -5.74 -0.81 2.84
C ASN A 139 -6.41 -2.18 3.02
N LEU A 140 -7.36 -2.53 2.16
CA LEU A 140 -8.04 -3.82 2.15
C LEU A 140 -7.48 -4.71 1.06
N VAL A 141 -7.44 -6.00 1.35
CA VAL A 141 -7.10 -7.06 0.40
C VAL A 141 -8.11 -8.20 0.53
N SER A 142 -8.43 -8.86 -0.58
CA SER A 142 -9.44 -9.91 -0.66
C SER A 142 -9.09 -10.95 -1.75
N GLU A 143 -9.47 -12.22 -1.54
CA GLU A 143 -9.35 -13.26 -2.59
C GLU A 143 -10.40 -13.11 -3.69
N ALA A 144 -11.60 -12.61 -3.36
CA ALA A 144 -12.63 -12.31 -4.34
C ALA A 144 -12.74 -10.80 -4.63
N PRO A 145 -13.34 -10.42 -5.77
CA PRO A 145 -13.46 -9.02 -6.20
C PRO A 145 -14.08 -8.12 -5.13
N LEU A 146 -13.52 -6.92 -5.03
CA LEU A 146 -14.04 -5.85 -4.19
C LEU A 146 -14.97 -4.98 -5.03
N ASN A 147 -16.11 -4.59 -4.47
CA ASN A 147 -17.11 -3.73 -5.14
C ASN A 147 -16.66 -2.26 -5.31
N GLY A 148 -15.43 -1.92 -4.93
CA GLY A 148 -14.84 -0.59 -5.10
C GLY A 148 -15.47 0.50 -4.22
N LEU A 149 -16.34 0.14 -3.27
CA LEU A 149 -16.92 1.08 -2.33
C LEU A 149 -16.01 1.24 -1.11
N SER A 150 -15.78 2.48 -0.70
CA SER A 150 -15.07 2.73 0.56
C SER A 150 -15.89 2.25 1.74
N LEU A 151 -15.20 1.85 2.81
CA LEU A 151 -15.84 1.57 4.11
C LEU A 151 -16.74 2.73 4.54
N SER A 152 -16.35 3.98 4.27
CA SER A 152 -17.18 5.15 4.53
C SER A 152 -18.44 5.21 3.68
N SER A 153 -18.38 4.81 2.41
CA SER A 153 -19.55 4.78 1.51
C SER A 153 -20.51 3.64 1.88
N LEU A 154 -19.97 2.47 2.23
CA LEU A 154 -20.72 1.34 2.77
C LEU A 154 -21.36 1.70 4.13
N ALA A 155 -20.59 2.28 5.05
CA ALA A 155 -21.09 2.72 6.35
C ALA A 155 -22.20 3.75 6.18
N LYS A 156 -22.04 4.72 5.27
CA LYS A 156 -23.08 5.73 5.00
C LYS A 156 -24.37 5.10 4.52
N SER A 157 -24.33 4.21 3.52
CA SER A 157 -25.53 3.56 2.98
C SER A 157 -26.23 2.64 3.99
N VAL A 158 -25.45 2.02 4.89
CA VAL A 158 -25.97 1.17 5.96
C VAL A 158 -26.56 2.01 7.09
N LEU A 159 -25.90 3.08 7.51
CA LEU A 159 -26.38 4.00 8.55
C LEU A 159 -27.64 4.77 8.12
N GLU A 160 -27.82 5.00 6.82
CA GLU A 160 -29.08 5.54 6.26
C GLU A 160 -30.25 4.54 6.37
N LYS A 161 -29.97 3.23 6.43
CA LYS A 161 -30.97 2.16 6.48
C LYS A 161 -31.22 1.61 7.89
N TYR A 162 -30.22 1.63 8.75
CA TYR A 162 -30.26 1.00 10.07
C TYR A 162 -29.78 1.98 11.13
N SER A 163 -30.57 2.14 12.18
CA SER A 163 -30.27 2.96 13.36
C SER A 163 -29.76 2.15 14.56
N ASN A 164 -29.76 0.81 14.46
CA ASN A 164 -29.23 -0.10 15.48
C ASN A 164 -27.81 -0.53 15.11
N GLU A 165 -26.86 -0.33 16.03
CA GLU A 165 -25.45 -0.70 15.89
C GLU A 165 -25.24 -2.17 15.48
N ASN A 166 -26.00 -3.11 16.06
CA ASN A 166 -25.88 -4.53 15.71
C ASN A 166 -26.34 -4.82 14.27
N ALA A 167 -27.40 -4.14 13.82
CA ALA A 167 -27.90 -4.28 12.44
C ALA A 167 -26.95 -3.61 11.44
N VAL A 168 -26.35 -2.48 11.82
CA VAL A 168 -25.30 -1.80 11.05
C VAL A 168 -24.08 -2.72 10.91
N PHE A 169 -23.60 -3.30 12.00
CA PHE A 169 -22.44 -4.19 11.99
C PHE A 169 -22.68 -5.45 11.16
N ALA A 170 -23.84 -6.08 11.30
CA ALA A 170 -24.22 -7.25 10.50
C ALA A 170 -24.29 -6.89 9.00
N SER A 171 -24.99 -5.81 8.65
CA SER A 171 -25.14 -5.40 7.24
C SER A 171 -23.82 -4.96 6.60
N LEU A 172 -22.95 -4.27 7.34
CA LEU A 172 -21.61 -3.94 6.84
C LEU A 172 -20.78 -5.19 6.62
N SER A 173 -20.85 -6.17 7.53
CA SER A 173 -20.12 -7.43 7.38
C SER A 173 -20.59 -8.25 6.18
N GLU A 174 -21.88 -8.19 5.83
CA GLU A 174 -22.43 -8.81 4.62
C GLU A 174 -22.08 -8.06 3.33
N GLN A 175 -21.99 -6.72 3.37
CA GLN A 175 -21.65 -5.95 2.16
C GLN A 175 -20.14 -5.88 1.91
N ILE A 176 -19.33 -6.02 2.95
CA ILE A 176 -17.90 -6.33 2.86
C ILE A 176 -17.76 -7.85 2.66
N LEU A 177 -18.52 -8.41 1.71
CA LEU A 177 -18.28 -9.75 1.20
C LEU A 177 -17.56 -9.63 -0.13
N ALA A 178 -16.54 -10.47 -0.25
CA ALA A 178 -15.86 -10.73 -1.50
C ALA A 178 -16.90 -11.38 -2.42
N VAL A 179 -17.20 -10.76 -3.57
CA VAL A 179 -18.26 -11.27 -4.45
C VAL A 179 -17.82 -12.64 -4.98
N GLU A 180 -18.55 -13.72 -4.67
CA GLU A 180 -18.35 -15.00 -5.35
C GLU A 180 -18.73 -14.81 -6.82
N THR A 181 -17.75 -14.94 -7.71
CA THR A 181 -18.03 -15.07 -9.14
C THR A 181 -18.64 -16.45 -9.38
N ALA A 182 -19.92 -16.47 -9.73
CA ALA A 182 -20.61 -17.64 -10.28
C ALA A 182 -20.01 -18.09 -11.61
#